data_AF-A0A643G2C6-F1
#
_entry.id   AF-A0A643G2C6-F1
#
_cell.length_a   1.000
_cell.length_b   1.000
_cell.length_c   1.000
_cell.angle_alpha   90.00
_cell.angle_beta   90.00
_cell.angle_gamma   90.00
#
_symmetry.space_group_name_H-M   'P 1'
#
loop_
_entity.id
_entity.type
_entity.pdbx_description
1 polymer ?
#
loop_
_entity_poly.entity_id
_entity_poly.type
_entity_poly.pdbx_seq_one_letter_code
_entity_poly.pdbx_strand_id
1 'polypeptide(L)'
;MIARRTTIRQLPLTEVVDRDTPGATPVSITTPEGGTVYHTVPLADPATGKRRDARPQWIPSTFPLFPVVRLADGAPWAEANIWLIDMLESKSSPNMLTFASIADDLVAFRRYLDDEDIDWLTFPANKRQRPTYRYSASIRLAVQAGELSAGVAKRRMGAIARFYRWLITEAGFRPANAPWVESDRFIEVKDQKGFSGVIEVKTTDLSIRCRRAEDPWDDRIQDGGRLRPLSSSEQSVLLESLAALGNIEMTLVHLFALLTGARIQTVLTVRAKHVMRKPGEFHGDDIRLACGPGTGIDTKGGVKGVLHLPRGFYERLYIYVHSDRARKRRQLADGGDDHDQPLFLSHRGAPLYDDLASRGPVSTGPKVRRHVKTGQAVRQFIKDELLPMMRERLGNLRYEFSFHDLRATFGLNMVDAMTANETRYTRALDQLRQLMWHARLSTTEGYLSYRENRKLFDAVQDSWGTHLSTLVTRALDTGVAV
;
A
#
# COMPACT_ATOMS: atom_id res chain seq x y z
N MET A 1 29.87 3.71 4.94
CA MET A 1 28.66 4.31 4.33
C MET A 1 27.97 3.21 3.53
N ILE A 2 26.63 3.17 3.49
CA ILE A 2 25.87 2.07 2.85
C ILE A 2 24.99 2.61 1.72
N ALA A 3 24.73 1.79 0.70
CA ALA A 3 23.77 2.12 -0.36
C ALA A 3 22.42 2.56 0.23
N ARG A 4 21.73 3.53 -0.35
CA ARG A 4 20.45 4.05 0.19
C ARG A 4 19.56 4.66 -0.87
N ARG A 5 18.25 4.63 -0.62
CA ARG A 5 17.29 5.37 -1.42
C ARG A 5 17.22 6.82 -0.95
N THR A 6 17.27 7.77 -1.86
CA THR A 6 17.00 9.20 -1.60
C THR A 6 15.86 9.65 -2.48
N THR A 7 14.87 10.37 -1.95
CA THR A 7 13.82 10.97 -2.77
C THR A 7 14.23 12.38 -3.15
N ILE A 8 14.36 12.64 -4.46
CA ILE A 8 14.54 14.00 -4.99
C ILE A 8 13.19 14.64 -5.26
N ARG A 9 13.12 15.95 -5.11
CA ARG A 9 11.85 16.71 -5.20
C ARG A 9 11.23 16.60 -6.58
N GLN A 10 12.06 16.67 -7.60
CA GLN A 10 11.67 16.70 -9.00
C GLN A 10 12.83 16.16 -9.82
N LEU A 11 12.54 15.28 -10.75
CA LEU A 11 13.45 14.82 -11.78
C LEU A 11 12.96 15.39 -13.12
N PRO A 12 13.52 16.52 -13.60
CA PRO A 12 13.38 16.90 -14.99
C PRO A 12 14.23 15.96 -15.85
N LEU A 13 13.66 15.37 -16.89
CA LEU A 13 14.43 14.64 -17.88
C LEU A 13 15.12 15.64 -18.81
N THR A 14 16.38 15.37 -19.10
CA THR A 14 17.23 16.23 -19.92
C THR A 14 17.99 15.41 -20.95
N GLU A 15 18.37 16.05 -22.05
CA GLU A 15 19.25 15.50 -23.07
C GLU A 15 20.59 16.23 -23.03
N VAL A 16 21.69 15.49 -23.27
CA VAL A 16 23.02 16.07 -23.42
C VAL A 16 23.14 16.71 -24.79
N VAL A 17 23.59 17.95 -24.85
CA VAL A 17 23.66 18.74 -26.08
C VAL A 17 24.97 19.51 -26.17
N ASP A 18 25.28 20.00 -27.37
CA ASP A 18 26.41 20.90 -27.57
C ASP A 18 26.20 22.22 -26.83
N ARG A 19 27.31 22.85 -26.42
CA ARG A 19 27.31 24.11 -25.64
C ARG A 19 26.51 25.24 -26.31
N ASP A 20 26.51 25.25 -27.64
CA ASP A 20 25.92 26.32 -28.46
C ASP A 20 24.43 26.06 -28.75
N THR A 21 23.87 24.95 -28.24
CA THR A 21 22.44 24.61 -28.39
C THR A 21 21.57 25.61 -27.64
N PRO A 22 20.54 26.22 -28.27
CA PRO A 22 19.64 27.14 -27.59
C PRO A 22 18.98 26.51 -26.35
N GLY A 23 19.13 27.15 -25.19
CA GLY A 23 18.60 26.66 -23.91
C GLY A 23 19.50 25.65 -23.18
N ALA A 24 20.71 25.41 -23.69
CA ALA A 24 21.72 24.60 -23.02
C ALA A 24 22.09 25.18 -21.64
N THR A 25 22.05 24.33 -20.62
CA THR A 25 22.47 24.64 -19.25
C THR A 25 23.71 23.83 -18.91
N PRO A 26 24.81 24.47 -18.44
CA PRO A 26 26.01 23.75 -18.05
C PRO A 26 25.79 22.94 -16.77
N VAL A 27 26.29 21.72 -16.76
CA VAL A 27 26.32 20.82 -15.60
C VAL A 27 27.76 20.46 -15.33
N SER A 28 28.23 20.80 -14.12
CA SER A 28 29.57 20.46 -13.68
C SER A 28 29.53 19.20 -12.81
N ILE A 29 30.35 18.22 -13.16
CA ILE A 29 30.59 17.02 -12.36
C ILE A 29 32.03 17.09 -11.87
N THR A 30 32.22 16.99 -10.56
CA THR A 30 33.53 16.79 -9.96
C THR A 30 33.81 15.29 -9.90
N THR A 31 34.79 14.80 -10.64
CA THR A 31 35.32 13.44 -10.48
C THR A 31 36.66 13.49 -9.71
N PRO A 32 37.13 12.36 -9.16
CA PRO A 32 38.45 12.28 -8.56
C PRO A 32 39.60 12.67 -9.52
N GLU A 33 39.37 12.58 -10.83
CA GLU A 33 40.34 12.85 -11.90
C GLU A 33 40.27 14.29 -12.45
N GLY A 34 39.27 15.08 -12.05
CA GLY A 34 39.07 16.45 -12.52
C GLY A 34 37.60 16.85 -12.65
N GLY A 35 37.34 18.14 -12.91
CA GLY A 35 35.99 18.63 -13.18
C GLY A 35 35.65 18.55 -14.67
N THR A 36 34.55 17.85 -15.02
CA THR A 36 34.02 17.86 -16.40
C THR A 36 32.76 18.71 -16.45
N VAL A 37 32.65 19.56 -17.48
CA VAL A 37 31.43 20.32 -17.75
C VAL A 37 30.81 19.81 -19.04
N TYR A 38 29.55 19.40 -18.98
CA TYR A 38 28.73 19.08 -20.14
C TYR A 38 27.47 19.94 -20.12
N HIS A 39 26.78 20.06 -21.26
CA HIS A 39 25.59 20.88 -21.37
C HIS A 39 24.35 20.00 -21.53
N THR A 40 23.24 20.45 -20.96
CA THR A 40 21.97 19.74 -21.05
C THR A 40 20.82 20.67 -21.39
N VAL A 41 19.79 20.14 -22.05
CA VAL A 41 18.52 20.83 -22.27
C VAL A 41 17.37 19.98 -21.74
N PRO A 42 16.31 20.57 -21.14
CA PRO A 42 15.11 19.82 -20.78
C PRO A 42 14.47 19.13 -22.00
N LEU A 43 14.02 17.89 -21.82
CA LEU A 43 13.36 17.12 -22.89
C LEU A 43 12.05 17.76 -23.34
N ALA A 44 11.31 18.42 -22.44
CA ALA A 44 10.16 19.21 -22.85
C ALA A 44 10.60 20.63 -23.17
N ASP A 45 10.22 21.10 -24.36
CA ASP A 45 10.38 22.49 -24.74
C ASP A 45 9.50 23.37 -23.83
N PRO A 46 10.06 24.38 -23.13
CA PRO A 46 9.29 25.20 -22.19
C PRO A 46 8.18 26.03 -22.84
N ALA A 47 8.32 26.39 -24.12
CA ALA A 47 7.39 27.26 -24.83
C ALA A 47 6.25 26.48 -25.48
N THR A 48 6.54 25.31 -26.04
CA THR A 48 5.57 24.52 -26.81
C THR A 48 5.06 23.28 -26.05
N GLY A 49 5.78 22.86 -25.01
CA GLY A 49 5.52 21.61 -24.29
C GLY A 49 5.79 20.34 -25.10
N LYS A 50 6.25 20.46 -26.36
CA LYS A 50 6.62 19.32 -27.20
C LYS A 50 7.89 18.67 -26.64
N ARG A 51 7.97 17.35 -26.73
CA ARG A 51 9.19 16.63 -26.35
C ARG A 51 10.19 16.61 -27.49
N ARG A 52 11.47 16.80 -27.16
CA ARG A 52 12.63 16.78 -28.08
C ARG A 52 12.99 15.37 -28.54
N ASP A 53 12.65 14.34 -27.76
CA ASP A 53 12.93 12.92 -28.02
C ASP A 53 11.87 12.21 -28.88
N ALA A 54 11.07 12.97 -29.65
CA ALA A 54 9.96 12.48 -30.47
C ALA A 54 8.87 11.69 -29.71
N ARG A 55 8.92 11.61 -28.39
CA ARG A 55 7.85 10.98 -27.60
C ARG A 55 6.61 11.88 -27.53
N PRO A 56 5.41 11.30 -27.39
CA PRO A 56 4.20 12.08 -27.26
C PRO A 56 4.23 13.04 -26.06
N GLN A 57 3.64 14.23 -26.23
CA GLN A 57 3.57 15.28 -25.19
C GLN A 57 2.87 14.83 -23.90
N TRP A 58 1.98 13.83 -23.96
CA TRP A 58 1.26 13.31 -22.79
C TRP A 58 2.11 12.37 -21.92
N ILE A 59 3.32 11.99 -22.36
CA ILE A 59 4.29 11.29 -21.51
C ILE A 59 5.04 12.34 -20.69
N PRO A 60 4.94 12.32 -19.35
CA PRO A 60 5.60 13.31 -18.51
C PRO A 60 7.12 13.33 -18.75
N SER A 61 7.68 14.53 -18.89
CA SER A 61 9.14 14.77 -18.95
C SER A 61 9.71 15.19 -17.60
N THR A 62 8.86 15.31 -16.58
CA THR A 62 9.26 15.73 -15.24
C THR A 62 8.48 14.96 -14.18
N PHE A 63 9.20 14.36 -13.23
CA PHE A 63 8.61 13.48 -12.22
C PHE A 63 8.82 14.03 -10.81
N PRO A 64 7.76 14.33 -10.05
CA PRO A 64 7.91 14.74 -8.65
C PRO A 64 8.28 13.55 -7.77
N LEU A 65 9.00 13.81 -6.68
CA LEU A 65 9.32 12.81 -5.65
C LEU A 65 9.99 11.54 -6.18
N PHE A 66 10.87 11.68 -7.18
CA PHE A 66 11.56 10.56 -7.80
C PHE A 66 12.51 9.86 -6.80
N PRO A 67 12.44 8.52 -6.66
CA PRO A 67 13.35 7.76 -5.82
C PRO A 67 14.66 7.44 -6.54
N VAL A 68 15.76 7.96 -6.04
CA VAL A 68 17.12 7.68 -6.52
C VAL A 68 17.75 6.59 -5.68
N VAL A 69 18.26 5.55 -6.34
CA VAL A 69 19.11 4.51 -5.73
C VAL A 69 20.54 5.01 -5.72
N ARG A 70 21.14 5.14 -4.53
CA ARG A 70 22.53 5.60 -4.35
C ARG A 70 23.41 4.49 -3.81
N LEU A 71 24.64 4.45 -4.30
CA LEU A 71 25.72 3.59 -3.83
C LEU A 71 26.29 4.07 -2.49
N ALA A 72 27.19 3.27 -1.92
CA ALA A 72 27.83 3.54 -0.63
C ALA A 72 28.63 4.86 -0.62
N ASP A 73 29.31 5.19 -1.72
CA ASP A 73 30.02 6.45 -1.96
C ASP A 73 29.08 7.66 -2.16
N GLY A 74 27.78 7.42 -2.27
CA GLY A 74 26.77 8.41 -2.51
C GLY A 74 26.51 8.73 -3.99
N ALA A 75 27.23 8.12 -4.93
CA ALA A 75 26.94 8.22 -6.35
C ALA A 75 25.60 7.54 -6.68
N PRO A 76 24.85 8.00 -7.69
CA PRO A 76 23.67 7.29 -8.17
C PRO A 76 24.08 5.97 -8.83
N TRP A 77 23.38 4.88 -8.52
CA TRP A 77 23.55 3.63 -9.26
C TRP A 77 22.90 3.78 -10.65
N ALA A 78 23.71 4.07 -11.66
CA ALA A 78 23.25 4.50 -12.98
C ALA A 78 22.18 3.57 -13.57
N GLU A 79 22.46 2.27 -13.63
CA GLU A 79 21.59 1.29 -14.28
C GLU A 79 20.26 1.11 -13.55
N ALA A 80 20.29 1.09 -12.22
CA ALA A 80 19.08 1.03 -11.40
C ALA A 80 18.19 2.26 -11.63
N ASN A 81 18.79 3.45 -11.70
CA ASN A 81 18.04 4.69 -11.88
C ASN A 81 17.52 4.85 -13.32
N ILE A 82 18.30 4.46 -14.34
CA ILE A 82 17.84 4.43 -15.74
C ILE A 82 16.68 3.46 -15.90
N TRP A 83 16.76 2.26 -15.29
CA TRP A 83 15.64 1.31 -15.30
C TRP A 83 14.37 1.88 -14.66
N LEU A 84 14.50 2.62 -13.54
CA LEU A 84 13.36 3.29 -12.92
C LEU A 84 12.75 4.34 -13.84
N ILE A 85 13.57 5.11 -14.57
CA ILE A 85 13.12 6.12 -15.54
C ILE A 85 12.40 5.45 -16.72
N ASP A 86 12.97 4.41 -17.31
CA ASP A 86 12.35 3.66 -18.42
C ASP A 86 10.98 3.07 -18.02
N MET A 87 10.90 2.45 -16.85
CA MET A 87 9.63 1.97 -16.30
C MET A 87 8.62 3.08 -15.96
N LEU A 88 9.07 4.31 -15.70
CA LEU A 88 8.20 5.45 -15.46
C LEU A 88 7.60 5.96 -16.76
N GLU A 89 8.43 6.13 -17.78
CA GLU A 89 8.01 6.67 -19.06
C GLU A 89 7.09 5.74 -19.84
N SER A 90 7.17 4.42 -19.60
CA SER A 90 6.23 3.44 -20.15
C SER A 90 4.82 3.50 -19.53
N LYS A 91 4.56 4.37 -18.54
CA LYS A 91 3.26 4.49 -17.86
C LYS A 91 2.63 5.85 -18.06
N SER A 92 1.35 5.86 -18.46
CA SER A 92 0.55 7.08 -18.59
C SER A 92 0.34 7.82 -17.26
N SER A 93 0.29 7.08 -16.14
CA SER A 93 0.13 7.64 -14.79
C SER A 93 1.00 6.88 -13.79
N PRO A 94 2.29 7.24 -13.67
CA PRO A 94 3.21 6.55 -12.78
C PRO A 94 2.96 6.88 -11.31
N ASN A 95 2.87 5.85 -10.47
CA ASN A 95 2.74 6.01 -9.01
C ASN A 95 4.11 5.95 -8.32
N MET A 96 4.64 7.09 -7.89
CA MET A 96 5.96 7.21 -7.24
C MET A 96 6.14 6.35 -5.99
N LEU A 97 5.08 5.99 -5.27
CA LEU A 97 5.17 5.07 -4.14
C LEU A 97 5.57 3.66 -4.58
N THR A 98 5.10 3.22 -5.74
CA THR A 98 5.49 1.93 -6.34
C THR A 98 6.96 1.96 -6.72
N PHE A 99 7.44 3.03 -7.34
CA PHE A 99 8.86 3.17 -7.70
C PHE A 99 9.75 3.30 -6.48
N ALA A 100 9.30 3.96 -5.40
CA ALA A 100 10.03 4.02 -4.14
C ALA A 100 10.21 2.63 -3.53
N SER A 101 9.15 1.80 -3.56
CA SER A 101 9.19 0.41 -3.12
C SER A 101 10.17 -0.46 -3.94
N ILE A 102 10.20 -0.26 -5.26
CA ILE A 102 11.17 -0.94 -6.15
C ILE A 102 12.60 -0.47 -5.86
N ALA A 103 12.81 0.83 -5.68
CA ALA A 103 14.11 1.40 -5.33
C ALA A 103 14.62 0.88 -3.98
N ASP A 104 13.74 0.73 -2.97
CA ASP A 104 14.11 0.11 -1.69
C ASP A 104 14.52 -1.37 -1.85
N ASP A 105 13.92 -2.11 -2.78
CA ASP A 105 14.31 -3.49 -3.09
C ASP A 105 15.68 -3.57 -3.77
N LEU A 106 15.96 -2.65 -4.70
CA LEU A 106 17.27 -2.53 -5.35
C LEU A 106 18.37 -2.13 -4.36
N VAL A 107 18.07 -1.22 -3.44
CA VAL A 107 19.00 -0.85 -2.34
C VAL A 107 19.30 -2.05 -1.46
N ALA A 108 18.28 -2.83 -1.08
CA ALA A 108 18.49 -4.02 -0.26
C ALA A 108 19.38 -5.05 -0.96
N PHE A 109 19.21 -5.23 -2.27
CA PHE A 109 20.09 -6.08 -3.08
C PHE A 109 21.51 -5.52 -3.16
N ARG A 110 21.65 -4.22 -3.43
CA ARG A 110 22.97 -3.60 -3.55
C ARG A 110 23.76 -3.67 -2.25
N ARG A 111 23.13 -3.40 -1.12
CA ARG A 111 23.75 -3.55 0.21
C ARG A 111 24.31 -4.94 0.42
N TYR A 112 23.50 -5.97 0.15
CA TYR A 112 23.94 -7.35 0.29
C TYR A 112 25.18 -7.65 -0.59
N LEU A 113 25.20 -7.16 -1.83
CA LEU A 113 26.33 -7.37 -2.72
C LEU A 113 27.59 -6.63 -2.25
N ASP A 114 27.44 -5.38 -1.80
CA ASP A 114 28.54 -4.58 -1.27
C ASP A 114 29.11 -5.21 0.02
N ASP A 115 28.24 -5.70 0.91
CA ASP A 115 28.63 -6.34 2.18
C ASP A 115 29.38 -7.67 1.97
N GLU A 116 29.01 -8.40 0.92
CA GLU A 116 29.59 -9.71 0.57
C GLU A 116 30.70 -9.65 -0.48
N ASP A 117 31.08 -8.44 -0.92
CA ASP A 117 32.04 -8.17 -1.99
C ASP A 117 31.74 -8.94 -3.30
N ILE A 118 30.46 -8.92 -3.71
CA ILE A 118 29.98 -9.62 -4.90
C ILE A 118 29.77 -8.61 -6.03
N ASP A 119 30.50 -8.78 -7.13
CA ASP A 119 30.20 -8.04 -8.35
C ASP A 119 28.85 -8.47 -8.95
N TRP A 120 27.96 -7.51 -9.11
CA TRP A 120 26.61 -7.68 -9.64
C TRP A 120 26.58 -7.92 -11.15
N LEU A 121 27.67 -7.63 -11.87
CA LEU A 121 27.80 -7.90 -13.31
C LEU A 121 28.45 -9.26 -13.62
N THR A 122 29.05 -9.92 -12.64
CA THR A 122 29.80 -11.15 -12.84
C THR A 122 28.93 -12.40 -12.65
N PHE A 123 28.75 -13.18 -13.72
CA PHE A 123 27.95 -14.41 -13.73
C PHE A 123 28.82 -15.65 -14.02
N PRO A 124 29.46 -16.25 -13.00
CA PRO A 124 30.33 -17.39 -13.18
C PRO A 124 29.57 -18.67 -13.57
N ALA A 125 30.32 -19.66 -14.07
CA ALA A 125 29.79 -20.96 -14.45
C ALA A 125 29.05 -21.63 -13.28
N ASN A 126 29.62 -21.55 -12.07
CA ASN A 126 28.98 -22.05 -10.86
C ASN A 126 27.75 -21.19 -10.49
N LYS A 127 26.56 -21.77 -10.66
CA LYS A 127 25.28 -21.13 -10.35
C LYS A 127 25.22 -20.53 -8.94
N ARG A 128 25.79 -21.21 -7.93
CA ARG A 128 25.68 -20.77 -6.53
C ARG A 128 26.49 -19.52 -6.20
N GLN A 129 27.45 -19.17 -7.06
CA GLN A 129 28.29 -17.97 -6.92
C GLN A 129 27.71 -16.76 -7.65
N ARG A 130 26.70 -16.95 -8.51
CA ARG A 130 26.06 -15.84 -9.23
C ARG A 130 25.34 -14.92 -8.24
N PRO A 131 25.34 -13.58 -8.47
CA PRO A 131 24.79 -12.60 -7.54
C PRO A 131 23.30 -12.85 -7.24
N THR A 132 22.53 -13.28 -8.24
CA THR A 132 21.11 -13.60 -8.12
C THR A 132 20.83 -14.77 -7.17
N TYR A 133 21.62 -15.84 -7.24
CA TYR A 133 21.46 -17.03 -6.38
C TYR A 133 22.00 -16.80 -4.98
N ARG A 134 23.13 -16.09 -4.84
CA ARG A 134 23.68 -15.67 -3.55
C ARG A 134 22.65 -14.87 -2.76
N TYR A 135 22.07 -13.84 -3.39
CA TYR A 135 21.02 -13.04 -2.76
C TYR A 135 19.73 -13.83 -2.48
N SER A 136 19.34 -14.74 -3.38
CA SER A 136 18.19 -15.62 -3.12
C SER A 136 18.42 -16.50 -1.88
N ALA A 137 19.63 -17.02 -1.70
CA ALA A 137 19.98 -17.83 -0.54
C ALA A 137 19.94 -17.01 0.76
N SER A 138 20.53 -15.81 0.78
CA SER A 138 20.52 -14.95 1.96
C SER A 138 19.11 -14.51 2.36
N ILE A 139 18.27 -14.15 1.38
CA ILE A 139 16.85 -13.83 1.63
C ILE A 139 16.11 -15.04 2.21
N ARG A 140 16.36 -16.26 1.72
CA ARG A 140 15.71 -17.47 2.26
C ARG A 140 16.11 -17.72 3.71
N LEU A 141 17.37 -17.51 4.07
CA LEU A 141 17.84 -17.59 5.45
C LEU A 141 17.16 -16.54 6.33
N ALA A 142 17.07 -15.29 5.88
CA ALA A 142 16.38 -14.22 6.62
C ALA A 142 14.87 -14.53 6.82
N VAL A 143 14.24 -15.21 5.87
CA VAL A 143 12.85 -15.70 6.03
C VAL A 143 12.78 -16.81 7.07
N GLN A 144 13.70 -17.77 7.04
CA GLN A 144 13.76 -18.86 8.02
C GLN A 144 14.03 -18.34 9.44
N ALA A 145 14.84 -17.29 9.56
CA ALA A 145 15.14 -16.61 10.83
C ALA A 145 13.98 -15.71 11.33
N GLY A 146 12.92 -15.49 10.53
CA GLY A 146 11.82 -14.60 10.89
C GLY A 146 12.10 -13.10 10.76
N GLU A 147 13.28 -12.73 10.28
CA GLU A 147 13.72 -11.34 10.08
C GLU A 147 13.03 -10.70 8.86
N LEU A 148 12.61 -11.52 7.90
CA LEU A 148 11.97 -11.08 6.67
C LEU A 148 10.70 -11.88 6.39
N SER A 149 9.59 -11.19 6.11
CA SER A 149 8.38 -11.92 5.68
C SER A 149 8.56 -12.52 4.29
N ALA A 150 8.01 -13.71 4.08
CA ALA A 150 8.06 -14.40 2.79
C ALA A 150 7.46 -13.54 1.65
N GLY A 151 6.44 -12.72 1.94
CA GLY A 151 5.87 -11.77 0.97
C GLY A 151 6.86 -10.69 0.52
N VAL A 152 7.65 -10.13 1.44
CA VAL A 152 8.69 -9.16 1.11
C VAL A 152 9.84 -9.83 0.35
N ALA A 153 10.24 -11.03 0.75
CA ALA A 153 11.25 -11.83 0.06
C ALA A 153 10.87 -12.08 -1.41
N LYS A 154 9.63 -12.52 -1.66
CA LYS A 154 9.10 -12.72 -3.01
C LYS A 154 9.09 -11.41 -3.82
N ARG A 155 8.68 -10.30 -3.22
CA ARG A 155 8.67 -8.98 -3.87
C ARG A 155 10.08 -8.54 -4.27
N ARG A 156 11.05 -8.62 -3.37
CA ARG A 156 12.46 -8.29 -3.61
C ARG A 156 13.02 -9.12 -4.77
N MET A 157 12.90 -10.44 -4.72
CA MET A 157 13.39 -11.31 -5.80
C MET A 157 12.71 -11.02 -7.14
N GLY A 158 11.41 -10.70 -7.12
CA GLY A 158 10.68 -10.28 -8.31
C GLY A 158 11.21 -8.97 -8.91
N ALA A 159 11.59 -8.00 -8.08
CA ALA A 159 12.23 -6.76 -8.54
C ALA A 159 13.60 -7.04 -9.18
N ILE A 160 14.42 -7.88 -8.55
CA ILE A 160 15.77 -8.23 -9.07
C ILE A 160 15.68 -8.99 -10.39
N ALA A 161 14.78 -9.97 -10.51
CA ALA A 161 14.58 -10.67 -11.78
C ALA A 161 14.13 -9.73 -12.91
N ARG A 162 13.26 -8.76 -12.61
CA ARG A 162 12.83 -7.75 -13.60
C ARG A 162 13.96 -6.79 -13.97
N PHE A 163 14.80 -6.40 -13.01
CA PHE A 163 15.96 -5.55 -13.25
C PHE A 163 16.97 -6.20 -14.20
N TYR A 164 17.40 -7.43 -13.90
CA TYR A 164 18.32 -8.14 -14.79
C TYR A 164 17.71 -8.49 -16.15
N ARG A 165 16.40 -8.77 -16.21
CA ARG A 165 15.73 -8.97 -17.50
C ARG A 165 15.83 -7.73 -18.36
N TRP A 166 15.54 -6.55 -17.79
CA TRP A 166 15.69 -5.28 -18.48
C TRP A 166 17.14 -5.00 -18.88
N LEU A 167 18.11 -5.31 -18.01
CA LEU A 167 19.53 -5.17 -18.36
C LEU A 167 19.90 -5.97 -19.62
N ILE A 168 19.38 -7.19 -19.74
CA ILE A 168 19.67 -8.10 -20.85
C ILE A 168 18.95 -7.67 -22.13
N THR A 169 17.67 -7.29 -22.04
CA THR A 169 16.86 -7.01 -23.23
C THR A 169 17.04 -5.59 -23.75
N GLU A 170 17.15 -4.60 -22.85
CA GLU A 170 17.17 -3.18 -23.21
C GLU A 170 18.55 -2.53 -23.03
N ALA A 171 19.29 -2.87 -21.96
CA ALA A 171 20.55 -2.20 -21.62
C ALA A 171 21.81 -2.87 -22.23
N GLY A 172 21.64 -3.92 -23.04
CA GLY A 172 22.73 -4.59 -23.74
C GLY A 172 23.67 -5.43 -22.86
N PHE A 173 23.29 -5.70 -21.60
CA PHE A 173 24.08 -6.55 -20.70
C PHE A 173 24.08 -8.01 -21.18
N ARG A 174 25.27 -8.57 -21.38
CA ARG A 174 25.45 -9.97 -21.80
C ARG A 174 26.17 -10.75 -20.70
N PRO A 175 25.44 -11.36 -19.75
CA PRO A 175 26.08 -12.14 -18.70
C PRO A 175 26.75 -13.38 -19.32
N ALA A 176 27.96 -13.72 -18.84
CA ALA A 176 28.69 -14.89 -19.31
C ALA A 176 27.92 -16.20 -19.13
N ASN A 177 27.02 -16.26 -18.13
CA ASN A 177 26.12 -17.38 -17.88
C ASN A 177 24.73 -16.86 -17.49
N ALA A 178 23.68 -17.63 -17.81
CA ALA A 178 22.31 -17.25 -17.52
C ALA A 178 22.08 -16.88 -16.02
N PRO A 179 21.41 -15.77 -15.69
CA PRO A 179 21.18 -15.38 -14.31
C PRO A 179 20.30 -16.32 -13.49
N TRP A 180 19.44 -17.11 -14.14
CA TRP A 180 18.54 -18.09 -13.55
C TRP A 180 18.06 -19.10 -14.60
N VAL A 181 17.30 -20.10 -14.16
CA VAL A 181 16.56 -21.01 -15.05
C VAL A 181 15.12 -20.50 -15.17
N GLU A 182 14.63 -20.33 -16.40
CA GLU A 182 13.24 -19.98 -16.68
C GLU A 182 12.40 -21.23 -16.94
N SER A 183 11.14 -21.20 -16.52
CA SER A 183 10.13 -22.21 -16.80
C SER A 183 8.79 -21.56 -17.06
N ASP A 184 8.09 -22.01 -18.09
CA ASP A 184 6.76 -21.52 -18.42
C ASP A 184 5.73 -22.18 -17.51
N ARG A 185 4.82 -21.35 -16.97
CA ARG A 185 3.72 -21.82 -16.13
C ARG A 185 2.42 -21.23 -16.63
N PHE A 186 1.49 -22.11 -16.96
CA PHE A 186 0.14 -21.74 -17.33
C PHE A 186 -0.67 -21.44 -16.07
N ILE A 187 -1.20 -20.22 -15.99
CA ILE A 187 -2.12 -19.79 -14.92
C ILE A 187 -3.49 -19.64 -15.53
N GLU A 188 -4.44 -20.44 -15.06
CA GLU A 188 -5.85 -20.24 -15.36
C GLU A 188 -6.34 -18.97 -14.64
N VAL A 189 -6.83 -18.01 -15.42
CA VAL A 189 -7.43 -16.78 -14.93
C VAL A 189 -8.89 -16.80 -15.32
N LYS A 190 -9.76 -16.85 -14.30
CA LYS A 190 -11.20 -16.67 -14.47
C LYS A 190 -11.55 -15.18 -14.46
N ASP A 191 -12.28 -14.75 -15.47
CA ASP A 191 -12.84 -13.40 -15.53
C ASP A 191 -14.06 -13.26 -14.59
N GLN A 192 -14.64 -12.05 -14.53
CA GLN A 192 -15.81 -11.77 -13.68
C GLN A 192 -17.09 -12.45 -14.17
N LYS A 193 -17.12 -12.96 -15.41
CA LYS A 193 -18.26 -13.62 -16.05
C LYS A 193 -18.13 -15.15 -16.07
N GLY A 194 -17.05 -15.70 -15.52
CA GLY A 194 -16.80 -17.14 -15.43
C GLY A 194 -16.00 -17.72 -16.59
N PHE A 195 -15.54 -16.92 -17.56
CA PHE A 195 -14.66 -17.39 -18.62
C PHE A 195 -13.25 -17.60 -18.09
N SER A 196 -12.71 -18.80 -18.30
CA SER A 196 -11.34 -19.16 -17.98
C SER A 196 -10.43 -18.91 -19.19
N GLY A 197 -9.48 -17.98 -19.06
CA GLY A 197 -8.35 -17.84 -19.97
C GLY A 197 -7.09 -18.44 -19.37
N VAL A 198 -6.23 -19.04 -20.20
CA VAL A 198 -4.91 -19.50 -19.74
C VAL A 198 -3.88 -18.44 -20.09
N ILE A 199 -3.23 -17.88 -19.07
CA ILE A 199 -2.10 -16.97 -19.26
C ILE A 199 -0.82 -17.75 -19.07
N GLU A 200 0.05 -17.76 -20.07
CA GLU A 200 1.41 -18.23 -19.93
C GLU A 200 2.24 -17.21 -19.13
N VAL A 201 2.81 -17.66 -18.02
CA VAL A 201 3.63 -16.82 -17.14
C VAL A 201 5.00 -17.43 -17.01
N LYS A 202 6.03 -16.67 -17.40
CA LYS A 202 7.43 -17.03 -17.15
C LYS A 202 7.72 -16.98 -15.66
N THR A 203 8.20 -18.09 -15.12
CA THR A 203 8.66 -18.22 -13.73
C THR A 203 10.14 -18.55 -13.69
N THR A 204 10.80 -18.23 -12.57
CA THR A 204 12.24 -18.47 -12.40
C THR A 204 12.48 -19.36 -11.19
N ASP A 205 13.57 -20.13 -11.20
CA ASP A 205 13.99 -20.97 -10.06
C ASP A 205 14.49 -20.16 -8.84
N LEU A 206 14.62 -18.84 -9.00
CA LEU A 206 14.85 -17.87 -7.92
C LEU A 206 13.58 -17.56 -7.11
N SER A 207 12.40 -17.87 -7.65
CA SER A 207 11.12 -17.55 -7.02
C SER A 207 10.98 -18.20 -5.65
N ILE A 208 10.79 -17.36 -4.63
CA ILE A 208 10.59 -17.83 -3.26
C ILE A 208 9.13 -18.23 -3.11
N ARG A 209 8.89 -19.54 -2.95
CA ARG A 209 7.57 -20.08 -2.68
C ARG A 209 7.17 -19.75 -1.24
N CYS A 210 6.22 -18.85 -1.09
CA CYS A 210 5.50 -18.69 0.16
C CYS A 210 4.40 -19.74 0.21
N ARG A 211 4.71 -20.96 0.68
CA ARG A 211 3.64 -21.85 1.14
C ARG A 211 3.06 -21.22 2.38
N ARG A 212 1.78 -20.88 2.32
CA ARG A 212 1.05 -20.40 3.50
C ARG A 212 0.93 -21.59 4.44
N ALA A 213 1.22 -21.40 5.71
CA ALA A 213 0.73 -22.34 6.71
C ALA A 213 -0.80 -22.29 6.61
N GLU A 214 -1.41 -23.44 6.32
CA GLU A 214 -2.85 -23.59 6.40
C GLU A 214 -3.16 -23.80 7.87
N ASP A 215 -3.44 -22.70 8.56
CA ASP A 215 -4.00 -22.74 9.90
C ASP A 215 -5.53 -22.85 9.74
N PRO A 216 -6.16 -23.99 10.11
CA PRO A 216 -7.60 -24.13 10.05
C PRO A 216 -8.33 -23.11 10.93
N TRP A 217 -7.61 -22.49 11.87
CA TRP A 217 -8.10 -21.52 12.82
C TRP A 217 -7.54 -20.10 12.57
N ASP A 218 -7.01 -19.81 11.37
CA ASP A 218 -6.48 -18.48 11.01
C ASP A 218 -7.51 -17.40 11.34
N ASP A 219 -7.13 -16.48 12.20
CA ASP A 219 -7.98 -15.39 12.66
C ASP A 219 -8.03 -14.22 11.66
N ARG A 220 -7.55 -14.41 10.43
CA ARG A 220 -7.41 -13.34 9.41
C ARG A 220 -8.13 -13.64 8.10
N ILE A 221 -8.67 -12.58 7.51
CA ILE A 221 -9.26 -12.54 6.16
C ILE A 221 -8.27 -11.91 5.17
N GLN A 222 -8.19 -12.46 3.95
CA GLN A 222 -7.33 -11.96 2.89
C GLN A 222 -8.05 -10.96 1.96
N ASP A 223 -8.02 -9.66 2.29
CA ASP A 223 -8.56 -8.57 1.44
C ASP A 223 -7.53 -7.44 1.26
N GLY A 224 -6.59 -7.64 0.33
CA GLY A 224 -5.51 -6.68 0.09
C GLY A 224 -4.49 -6.54 1.24
N GLY A 225 -4.60 -7.40 2.26
CA GLY A 225 -3.73 -7.57 3.43
C GLY A 225 -4.21 -8.80 4.22
N ARG A 226 -3.63 -9.06 5.40
CA ARG A 226 -4.21 -9.97 6.41
C ARG A 226 -4.95 -9.11 7.42
N LEU A 227 -6.27 -9.23 7.47
CA LEU A 227 -7.14 -8.35 8.25
C LEU A 227 -7.83 -9.19 9.32
N ARG A 228 -7.87 -8.69 10.55
CA ARG A 228 -8.60 -9.35 11.65
C ARG A 228 -9.89 -8.59 11.90
N PRO A 229 -11.06 -9.18 11.70
CA PRO A 229 -12.29 -8.55 12.14
C PRO A 229 -12.31 -8.46 13.67
N LEU A 230 -12.73 -7.31 14.21
CA LEU A 230 -12.85 -7.10 15.64
C LEU A 230 -14.12 -7.78 16.16
N SER A 231 -14.03 -8.45 17.30
CA SER A 231 -15.21 -8.95 18.01
C SER A 231 -16.09 -7.80 18.52
N SER A 232 -17.33 -8.08 18.90
CA SER A 232 -18.21 -7.05 19.46
C SER A 232 -17.62 -6.37 20.70
N SER A 233 -16.91 -7.11 21.57
CA SER A 233 -16.24 -6.54 22.74
C SER A 233 -15.06 -5.64 22.35
N GLU A 234 -14.26 -6.05 21.37
CA GLU A 234 -13.15 -5.24 20.85
C GLU A 234 -13.64 -3.98 20.13
N GLN A 235 -14.78 -4.05 19.45
CA GLN A 235 -15.45 -2.89 18.86
C GLN A 235 -15.87 -1.89 19.96
N SER A 236 -16.48 -2.36 21.05
CA SER A 236 -16.81 -1.49 22.19
C SER A 236 -15.56 -0.84 22.78
N VAL A 237 -14.50 -1.61 23.03
CA VAL A 237 -13.23 -1.07 23.56
C VAL A 237 -12.61 -0.06 22.60
N LEU A 238 -12.66 -0.29 21.30
CA LEU A 238 -12.21 0.66 20.28
C LEU A 238 -12.96 1.99 20.42
N LEU A 239 -14.29 1.95 20.48
CA LEU A 239 -15.14 3.14 20.55
C LEU A 239 -14.94 3.91 21.86
N GLU A 240 -14.86 3.20 22.99
CA GLU A 240 -14.57 3.80 24.30
C GLU A 240 -13.18 4.43 24.34
N SER A 241 -12.17 3.76 23.75
CA SER A 241 -10.80 4.29 23.70
C SER A 241 -10.72 5.56 22.84
N LEU A 242 -11.38 5.56 21.68
CA LEU A 242 -11.48 6.74 20.82
C LEU A 242 -12.20 7.91 21.52
N ALA A 243 -13.27 7.62 22.27
CA ALA A 243 -13.98 8.62 23.04
C ALA A 243 -13.11 9.20 24.17
N ALA A 244 -12.38 8.35 24.90
CA ALA A 244 -11.49 8.75 25.98
C ALA A 244 -10.29 9.59 25.49
N LEU A 245 -9.72 9.26 24.34
CA LEU A 245 -8.62 10.02 23.74
C LEU A 245 -9.05 11.41 23.22
N GLY A 246 -10.35 11.62 22.97
CA GLY A 246 -10.90 12.94 22.62
C GLY A 246 -10.45 13.53 21.27
N ASN A 247 -9.77 12.74 20.42
CA ASN A 247 -9.32 13.19 19.11
C ASN A 247 -10.44 13.05 18.07
N ILE A 248 -11.25 14.11 17.92
CA ILE A 248 -12.44 14.14 17.04
C ILE A 248 -12.14 13.68 15.62
N GLU A 249 -11.06 14.18 14.98
CA GLU A 249 -10.73 13.80 13.60
C GLU A 249 -10.41 12.31 13.50
N MET A 250 -9.63 11.77 14.43
CA MET A 250 -9.30 10.34 14.44
C MET A 250 -10.53 9.50 14.72
N THR A 251 -11.38 9.89 15.68
CA THR A 251 -12.65 9.21 15.96
C THR A 251 -13.54 9.14 14.72
N LEU A 252 -13.75 10.27 14.03
CA LEU A 252 -14.57 10.29 12.82
C LEU A 252 -13.96 9.46 11.69
N VAL A 253 -12.63 9.47 11.52
CA VAL A 253 -11.93 8.65 10.51
C VAL A 253 -12.09 7.14 10.79
N HIS A 254 -12.00 6.71 12.06
CA HIS A 254 -12.19 5.30 12.44
C HIS A 254 -13.65 4.89 12.30
N LEU A 255 -14.60 5.71 12.76
CA LEU A 255 -16.03 5.47 12.57
C LEU A 255 -16.41 5.36 11.10
N PHE A 256 -15.83 6.21 10.24
CA PHE A 256 -16.07 6.12 8.79
C PHE A 256 -15.70 4.73 8.26
N ALA A 257 -14.47 4.27 8.54
CA ALA A 257 -14.03 2.96 8.07
C ALA A 257 -14.84 1.81 8.67
N LEU A 258 -15.20 1.89 9.96
CA LEU A 258 -16.00 0.87 10.65
C LEU A 258 -17.43 0.77 10.11
N LEU A 259 -18.05 1.90 9.75
CA LEU A 259 -19.45 1.95 9.34
C LEU A 259 -19.66 1.75 7.84
N THR A 260 -18.63 1.94 7.01
CA THR A 260 -18.76 1.82 5.55
C THR A 260 -17.79 0.82 4.91
N GLY A 261 -16.86 0.24 5.68
CA GLY A 261 -15.79 -0.61 5.17
C GLY A 261 -14.81 0.10 4.23
N ALA A 262 -14.79 1.43 4.21
CA ALA A 262 -13.96 2.20 3.28
C ALA A 262 -12.47 2.02 3.59
N ARG A 263 -11.65 1.97 2.53
CA ARG A 263 -10.18 1.96 2.68
C ARG A 263 -9.70 3.32 3.17
N ILE A 264 -8.56 3.36 3.87
CA ILE A 264 -7.98 4.60 4.41
C ILE A 264 -7.82 5.71 3.35
N GLN A 265 -7.45 5.35 2.12
CA GLN A 265 -7.39 6.29 1.00
C GLN A 265 -8.75 6.94 0.73
N THR A 266 -9.80 6.14 0.65
CA THR A 266 -11.16 6.61 0.37
C THR A 266 -11.67 7.50 1.49
N VAL A 267 -11.51 7.10 2.75
CA VAL A 267 -11.91 7.90 3.92
C VAL A 267 -11.18 9.26 3.93
N LEU A 268 -9.86 9.25 3.75
CA LEU A 268 -9.04 10.46 3.87
C LEU A 268 -9.05 11.37 2.63
N THR A 269 -9.71 10.96 1.54
CA THR A 269 -9.91 11.79 0.35
C THR A 269 -11.35 12.29 0.19
N VAL A 270 -12.25 11.95 1.13
CA VAL A 270 -13.55 12.64 1.23
C VAL A 270 -13.27 14.13 1.46
N ARG A 271 -13.86 14.98 0.60
CA ARG A 271 -13.80 16.45 0.67
C ARG A 271 -14.98 17.05 1.42
N ALA A 272 -14.84 18.28 1.91
CA ALA A 272 -15.86 18.99 2.66
C ALA A 272 -17.20 19.03 1.91
N LYS A 273 -17.19 19.34 0.59
CA LYS A 273 -18.38 19.42 -0.28
C LYS A 273 -19.29 18.20 -0.24
N HIS A 274 -18.75 17.01 0.04
CA HIS A 274 -19.55 15.76 0.08
C HIS A 274 -20.46 15.67 1.31
N VAL A 275 -20.19 16.46 2.35
CA VAL A 275 -20.92 16.43 3.62
C VAL A 275 -21.56 17.77 3.98
N MET A 276 -21.75 18.66 2.99
CA MET A 276 -22.33 19.99 3.20
C MET A 276 -23.84 20.06 3.00
N ARG A 277 -24.44 19.03 2.38
CA ARG A 277 -25.88 19.00 2.19
C ARG A 277 -26.57 18.73 3.52
N LYS A 278 -27.67 19.44 3.81
CA LYS A 278 -28.38 19.24 5.08
C LYS A 278 -28.91 17.81 5.17
N PRO A 279 -28.74 17.11 6.31
CA PRO A 279 -29.23 15.74 6.47
C PRO A 279 -30.72 15.57 6.18
N GLY A 280 -31.55 16.55 6.54
CA GLY A 280 -33.01 16.54 6.29
C GLY A 280 -33.41 16.57 4.81
N GLU A 281 -32.50 16.88 3.90
CA GLU A 281 -32.78 16.90 2.46
C GLU A 281 -32.63 15.52 1.79
N PHE A 282 -32.08 14.53 2.49
CA PHE A 282 -31.99 13.16 2.00
C PHE A 282 -33.25 12.37 2.33
N HIS A 283 -33.73 11.57 1.38
CA HIS A 283 -34.78 10.59 1.62
C HIS A 283 -34.18 9.28 2.14
N GLY A 284 -34.76 8.73 3.22
CA GLY A 284 -34.32 7.47 3.84
C GLY A 284 -33.02 7.58 4.65
N ASP A 285 -32.62 6.50 5.32
CA ASP A 285 -31.51 6.54 6.28
C ASP A 285 -30.14 6.12 5.70
N ASP A 286 -30.10 5.84 4.40
CA ASP A 286 -28.90 5.50 3.64
C ASP A 286 -28.45 6.68 2.77
N ILE A 287 -27.42 7.40 3.21
CA ILE A 287 -26.84 8.51 2.46
C ILE A 287 -25.72 8.01 1.57
N ARG A 288 -25.88 8.23 0.27
CA ARG A 288 -25.02 7.67 -0.77
C ARG A 288 -23.99 8.68 -1.28
N LEU A 289 -22.72 8.31 -1.24
CA LEU A 289 -21.62 9.10 -1.81
C LEU A 289 -20.97 8.35 -2.98
N ALA A 290 -21.06 8.92 -4.18
CA ALA A 290 -20.34 8.40 -5.34
C ALA A 290 -18.82 8.56 -5.13
N CYS A 291 -18.07 7.50 -5.43
CA CYS A 291 -16.62 7.43 -5.25
C CYS A 291 -15.91 6.96 -6.52
N GLY A 292 -14.63 7.32 -6.64
CA GLY A 292 -13.77 6.96 -7.76
C GLY A 292 -13.58 8.10 -8.76
N PRO A 293 -13.05 7.80 -9.97
CA PRO A 293 -12.70 8.81 -10.96
C PRO A 293 -13.84 9.80 -11.26
N GLY A 294 -13.54 11.09 -11.16
CA GLY A 294 -14.49 12.20 -11.39
C GLY A 294 -15.23 12.71 -10.16
N THR A 295 -15.13 12.03 -9.01
CA THR A 295 -15.86 12.42 -7.79
C THR A 295 -15.02 13.27 -6.83
N GLY A 296 -13.69 13.17 -6.91
CA GLY A 296 -12.77 13.76 -5.94
C GLY A 296 -12.52 12.89 -4.70
N ILE A 297 -13.15 11.70 -4.62
CA ILE A 297 -12.90 10.66 -3.62
C ILE A 297 -12.13 9.52 -4.28
N ASP A 298 -10.91 9.27 -3.83
CA ASP A 298 -10.06 8.25 -4.43
C ASP A 298 -10.43 6.83 -3.99
N THR A 299 -10.30 5.89 -4.93
CA THR A 299 -10.49 4.46 -4.67
C THR A 299 -9.28 3.65 -5.13
N LYS A 300 -9.09 2.49 -4.51
CA LYS A 300 -8.01 1.56 -4.90
C LYS A 300 -8.21 1.11 -6.34
N GLY A 301 -7.25 1.41 -7.20
CA GLY A 301 -7.30 1.04 -8.63
C GLY A 301 -8.29 1.84 -9.46
N GLY A 302 -8.84 2.95 -8.93
CA GLY A 302 -9.78 3.80 -9.67
C GLY A 302 -11.15 3.15 -9.93
N VAL A 303 -11.55 2.19 -9.10
CA VAL A 303 -12.88 1.56 -9.19
C VAL A 303 -13.97 2.57 -8.84
N LYS A 304 -14.99 2.70 -9.69
CA LYS A 304 -16.19 3.47 -9.37
C LYS A 304 -17.08 2.68 -8.42
N GLY A 305 -17.62 3.35 -7.41
CA GLY A 305 -18.49 2.73 -6.42
C GLY A 305 -19.31 3.75 -5.66
N VAL A 306 -20.20 3.28 -4.80
CA VAL A 306 -21.04 4.11 -3.94
C VAL A 306 -20.79 3.70 -2.49
N LEU A 307 -20.47 4.68 -1.63
CA LEU A 307 -20.44 4.50 -0.19
C LEU A 307 -21.84 4.69 0.36
N HIS A 308 -22.21 3.84 1.30
CA HIS A 308 -23.47 3.87 2.02
C HIS A 308 -23.19 4.32 3.45
N LEU A 309 -23.69 5.51 3.82
CA LEU A 309 -23.48 6.10 5.14
C LEU A 309 -24.81 6.10 5.90
N PRO A 310 -24.86 5.54 7.12
CA PRO A 310 -26.01 5.73 7.99
C PRO A 310 -26.25 7.22 8.24
N ARG A 311 -27.52 7.66 8.18
CA ARG A 311 -27.93 9.05 8.40
C ARG A 311 -27.31 9.66 9.65
N GLY A 312 -27.39 8.97 10.79
CA GLY A 312 -26.85 9.47 12.05
C GLY A 312 -25.33 9.72 12.00
N PHE A 313 -24.57 8.96 11.22
CA PHE A 313 -23.14 9.22 11.04
C PHE A 313 -22.88 10.40 10.11
N TYR A 314 -23.62 10.51 9.01
CA TYR A 314 -23.53 11.66 8.12
C TYR A 314 -23.85 12.97 8.86
N GLU A 315 -24.85 12.97 9.75
CA GLU A 315 -25.16 14.12 10.61
C GLU A 315 -23.96 14.56 11.46
N ARG A 316 -23.18 13.62 12.00
CA ARG A 316 -21.94 13.95 12.72
C ARG A 316 -20.89 14.57 11.80
N LEU A 317 -20.75 14.07 10.58
CA LEU A 317 -19.84 14.65 9.58
C LEU A 317 -20.29 16.06 9.15
N TYR A 318 -21.59 16.25 8.97
CA TYR A 318 -22.20 17.55 8.66
C TYR A 318 -21.97 18.56 9.80
N ILE A 319 -22.17 18.17 11.05
CA ILE A 319 -21.87 19.03 12.21
C ILE A 319 -20.38 19.37 12.24
N TYR A 320 -19.52 18.37 12.06
CA TYR A 320 -18.08 18.57 12.05
C TYR A 320 -17.63 19.54 10.96
N VAL A 321 -18.08 19.39 9.71
CA VAL A 321 -17.63 20.24 8.59
C VAL A 321 -18.01 21.72 8.79
N HIS A 322 -19.13 21.97 9.48
CA HIS A 322 -19.62 23.32 9.81
C HIS A 322 -19.02 23.89 11.11
N SER A 323 -18.35 23.08 11.92
CA SER A 323 -17.73 23.53 13.16
C SER A 323 -16.58 24.52 12.94
N ASP A 324 -16.37 25.42 13.90
CA ASP A 324 -15.20 26.32 13.90
C ASP A 324 -13.88 25.54 13.86
N ARG A 325 -13.86 24.35 14.45
CA ARG A 325 -12.70 23.45 14.46
C ARG A 325 -12.29 23.03 13.06
N ALA A 326 -13.25 22.64 12.21
CA ALA A 326 -13.00 22.26 10.83
C ALA A 326 -12.70 23.49 9.95
N ARG A 327 -13.43 24.59 10.16
CA ARG A 327 -13.21 25.86 9.44
C ARG A 327 -11.79 26.41 9.64
N LYS A 328 -11.31 26.46 10.89
CA LYS A 328 -9.93 26.89 11.22
C LYS A 328 -8.87 26.05 10.50
N ARG A 329 -9.09 24.74 10.37
CA ARG A 329 -8.16 23.86 9.64
C ARG A 329 -8.16 24.14 8.15
N ARG A 330 -9.34 24.35 7.54
CA ARG A 330 -9.44 24.71 6.12
C ARG A 330 -8.84 26.08 5.84
N GLN A 331 -9.00 27.06 6.73
CA GLN A 331 -8.33 28.36 6.63
C GLN A 331 -6.80 28.25 6.61
N LEU A 332 -6.22 27.26 7.31
CA LEU A 332 -4.78 26.98 7.29
C LEU A 332 -4.33 26.10 6.11
N ALA A 333 -5.27 25.52 5.37
CA ALA A 333 -4.97 24.66 4.23
C ALA A 333 -4.44 25.49 3.06
N ASP A 334 -3.60 24.87 2.24
CA ASP A 334 -3.14 25.48 1.01
C ASP A 334 -4.35 25.62 0.07
N GLY A 335 -4.60 26.83 -0.44
CA GLY A 335 -5.83 27.17 -1.17
C GLY A 335 -6.95 27.78 -0.30
N GLY A 336 -6.78 27.87 1.02
CA GLY A 336 -7.71 28.53 1.92
C GLY A 336 -8.99 27.73 2.22
N ASP A 337 -9.98 28.41 2.80
CA ASP A 337 -11.27 27.81 3.20
C ASP A 337 -12.16 27.57 1.98
N ASP A 338 -11.97 26.41 1.35
CA ASP A 338 -12.72 25.97 0.18
C ASP A 338 -13.40 24.61 0.44
N HIS A 339 -14.53 24.35 -0.22
CA HIS A 339 -15.30 23.12 -0.04
C HIS A 339 -14.70 21.90 -0.76
N ASP A 340 -13.80 22.11 -1.71
CA ASP A 340 -13.00 21.06 -2.32
C ASP A 340 -11.87 20.59 -1.40
N GLN A 341 -11.57 21.29 -0.30
CA GLN A 341 -10.58 20.82 0.66
C GLN A 341 -10.94 19.44 1.26
N PRO A 342 -9.95 18.59 1.57
CA PRO A 342 -10.19 17.35 2.31
C PRO A 342 -10.96 17.59 3.61
N LEU A 343 -11.91 16.70 3.91
CA LEU A 343 -12.74 16.78 5.11
C LEU A 343 -11.88 16.69 6.37
N PHE A 344 -10.90 15.79 6.38
CA PHE A 344 -9.99 15.57 7.51
C PHE A 344 -8.62 16.21 7.24
N LEU A 345 -8.33 17.26 8.00
CA LEU A 345 -7.08 18.01 7.95
C LEU A 345 -6.37 17.94 9.31
N SER A 346 -5.04 17.99 9.28
CA SER A 346 -4.25 18.16 10.49
C SER A 346 -4.53 19.51 11.15
N HIS A 347 -4.14 19.68 12.41
CA HIS A 347 -4.20 20.95 13.12
C HIS A 347 -3.48 22.11 12.38
N ARG A 348 -2.54 21.81 11.47
CA ARG A 348 -1.84 22.79 10.62
C ARG A 348 -2.48 22.98 9.23
N GLY A 349 -3.71 22.49 9.02
CA GLY A 349 -4.41 22.58 7.74
C GLY A 349 -3.87 21.65 6.64
N ALA A 350 -2.90 20.79 6.96
CA ALA A 350 -2.31 19.90 5.96
C ALA A 350 -3.17 18.63 5.80
N PRO A 351 -3.37 18.11 4.57
CA PRO A 351 -4.13 16.87 4.34
C PRO A 351 -3.50 15.67 5.06
N LEU A 352 -4.31 14.68 5.40
CA LEU A 352 -3.84 13.41 5.98
C LEU A 352 -3.49 12.36 4.91
N TYR A 353 -3.94 12.57 3.68
CA TYR A 353 -3.68 11.76 2.51
C TYR A 353 -3.58 12.65 1.28
N ASP A 354 -2.57 12.46 0.43
CA ASP A 354 -2.48 13.17 -0.84
C ASP A 354 -3.32 12.41 -1.88
N ASP A 355 -4.40 13.03 -2.35
CA ASP A 355 -5.25 12.49 -3.41
C ASP A 355 -4.49 12.42 -4.75
N LEU A 356 -5.02 11.62 -5.68
CA LEU A 356 -4.37 11.34 -6.96
C LEU A 356 -4.18 12.60 -7.80
N ALA A 357 -5.15 13.51 -7.83
CA ALA A 357 -5.05 14.75 -8.60
C ALA A 357 -3.97 15.67 -8.02
N SER A 358 -3.87 15.73 -6.70
CA SER A 358 -2.85 16.49 -5.98
C SER A 358 -1.44 15.91 -6.10
N ARG A 359 -1.25 14.70 -6.68
CA ARG A 359 0.07 14.08 -6.91
C ARG A 359 0.74 14.48 -8.22
N GLY A 360 0.11 15.34 -9.02
CA GLY A 360 0.69 15.93 -10.21
C GLY A 360 1.93 16.82 -9.93
N PRO A 361 2.53 17.42 -10.98
CA PRO A 361 3.72 18.26 -10.85
C PRO A 361 3.50 19.35 -9.80
N VAL A 362 4.45 19.44 -8.86
CA VAL A 362 4.38 20.26 -7.65
C VAL A 362 4.15 21.73 -8.02
N SER A 363 3.18 22.36 -7.34
CA SER A 363 3.01 23.82 -7.31
C SER A 363 4.35 24.48 -6.96
N THR A 364 4.78 25.44 -7.76
CA THR A 364 6.01 26.24 -7.57
C THR A 364 5.95 27.17 -6.34
N GLY A 365 4.97 26.98 -5.45
CA GLY A 365 4.82 27.74 -4.23
C GLY A 365 5.85 27.41 -3.13
N PRO A 366 5.93 28.24 -2.07
CA PRO A 366 6.96 28.16 -1.03
C PRO A 366 6.91 26.90 -0.15
N LYS A 367 5.79 26.16 -0.13
CA LYS A 367 5.63 24.89 0.62
C LYS A 367 5.86 23.68 -0.28
N VAL A 368 7.11 23.40 -0.59
CA VAL A 368 7.49 22.29 -1.49
C VAL A 368 7.28 20.93 -0.81
N ARG A 369 6.49 20.05 -1.44
CA ARG A 369 6.20 18.69 -0.93
C ARG A 369 7.48 17.84 -0.90
N ARG A 370 7.75 17.19 0.24
CA ARG A 370 8.93 16.31 0.44
C ARG A 370 8.62 14.81 0.46
N HIS A 371 7.37 14.44 0.73
CA HIS A 371 6.91 13.06 0.78
C HIS A 371 5.42 12.98 0.45
N VAL A 372 4.96 11.82 -0.01
CA VAL A 372 3.54 11.54 -0.25
C VAL A 372 2.88 11.12 1.07
N LYS A 373 1.76 11.77 1.40
CA LYS A 373 0.93 11.39 2.54
C LYS A 373 -0.02 10.27 2.15
N THR A 374 -0.02 9.22 2.95
CA THR A 374 -0.78 7.99 2.73
C THR A 374 -1.52 7.55 4.00
N GLY A 375 -1.81 8.48 4.91
CA GLY A 375 -2.43 8.21 6.20
C GLY A 375 -1.42 7.88 7.32
N GLN A 376 -0.17 8.35 7.23
CA GLN A 376 0.85 8.12 8.27
C GLN A 376 0.38 8.65 9.63
N ALA A 377 -0.28 9.81 9.68
CA ALA A 377 -0.82 10.38 10.91
C ALA A 377 -1.82 9.46 11.62
N VAL A 378 -2.71 8.81 10.87
CA VAL A 378 -3.67 7.83 11.42
C VAL A 378 -2.94 6.60 11.97
N ARG A 379 -1.95 6.09 11.23
CA ARG A 379 -1.15 4.93 11.69
C ARG A 379 -0.30 5.26 12.91
N GLN A 380 0.22 6.49 13.00
CA GLN A 380 0.97 6.96 14.15
C GLN A 380 0.08 7.09 15.38
N PHE A 381 -1.11 7.71 15.24
CA PHE A 381 -2.11 7.77 16.30
C PHE A 381 -2.51 6.37 16.80
N ILE A 382 -2.71 5.41 15.87
CA ILE A 382 -2.98 4.03 16.25
C ILE A 382 -1.83 3.46 17.09
N LYS A 383 -0.59 3.61 16.62
CA LYS A 383 0.59 3.03 17.26
C LYS A 383 0.86 3.63 18.65
N ASP A 384 0.77 4.95 18.77
CA ASP A 384 1.29 5.68 19.92
C ASP A 384 0.22 5.92 21.00
N GLU A 385 -1.06 6.00 20.62
CA GLU A 385 -2.15 6.39 21.53
C GLU A 385 -3.22 5.31 21.65
N LEU A 386 -3.84 4.93 20.53
CA LEU A 386 -5.01 4.04 20.56
C LEU A 386 -4.66 2.60 20.95
N LEU A 387 -3.64 2.01 20.32
CA LEU A 387 -3.27 0.62 20.54
C LEU A 387 -2.77 0.37 21.98
N PRO A 388 -1.94 1.23 22.60
CA PRO A 388 -1.60 1.12 24.01
C PRO A 388 -2.84 1.10 24.93
N MET A 389 -3.79 2.02 24.72
CA MET A 389 -5.02 2.07 25.53
C MET A 389 -5.89 0.83 25.34
N MET A 390 -6.05 0.35 24.10
CA MET A 390 -6.81 -0.88 23.84
C MET A 390 -6.16 -2.10 24.50
N ARG A 391 -4.81 -2.20 24.49
CA ARG A 391 -4.08 -3.29 25.16
C ARG A 391 -4.33 -3.32 26.66
N GLU A 392 -4.34 -2.15 27.29
CA GLU A 392 -4.64 -2.00 28.71
C GLU A 392 -6.08 -2.43 29.01
N ARG A 393 -7.07 -1.88 28.29
CA ARG A 393 -8.49 -2.19 28.49
C ARG A 393 -8.86 -3.64 28.22
N LEU A 394 -8.18 -4.28 27.26
CA LEU A 394 -8.37 -5.70 26.93
C LEU A 394 -7.55 -6.64 27.82
N GLY A 395 -6.66 -6.13 28.67
CA GLY A 395 -5.74 -6.96 29.46
C GLY A 395 -4.80 -7.81 28.60
N ASN A 396 -4.49 -7.38 27.37
CA ASN A 396 -3.68 -8.15 26.42
C ASN A 396 -2.59 -7.28 25.78
N LEU A 397 -1.36 -7.37 26.33
CA LEU A 397 -0.20 -6.63 25.83
C LEU A 397 0.22 -6.99 24.41
N ARG A 398 -0.15 -8.19 23.94
CA ARG A 398 0.13 -8.67 22.58
C ARG A 398 -0.99 -8.37 21.60
N TYR A 399 -2.04 -7.67 22.03
CA TYR A 399 -3.13 -7.29 21.14
C TYR A 399 -2.59 -6.45 19.96
N GLU A 400 -3.10 -6.76 18.77
CA GLU A 400 -2.73 -6.10 17.53
C GLU A 400 -3.98 -5.52 16.87
N PHE A 401 -3.83 -4.30 16.36
CA PHE A 401 -4.86 -3.63 15.59
C PHE A 401 -4.21 -2.76 14.51
N SER A 402 -4.80 -2.82 13.32
CA SER A 402 -4.47 -1.98 12.18
C SER A 402 -5.72 -1.33 11.63
N PHE A 403 -5.59 -0.16 11.00
CA PHE A 403 -6.74 0.54 10.43
C PHE A 403 -7.56 -0.31 9.43
N HIS A 404 -6.91 -1.22 8.70
CA HIS A 404 -7.62 -2.08 7.74
C HIS A 404 -8.50 -3.13 8.42
N ASP A 405 -8.27 -3.47 9.68
CA ASP A 405 -9.11 -4.40 10.44
C ASP A 405 -10.55 -3.91 10.55
N LEU A 406 -10.77 -2.59 10.53
CA LEU A 406 -12.11 -1.98 10.49
C LEU A 406 -12.89 -2.36 9.23
N ARG A 407 -12.20 -2.54 8.10
CA ARG A 407 -12.84 -3.00 6.86
C ARG A 407 -13.26 -4.47 6.96
N ALA A 408 -12.43 -5.31 7.57
CA ALA A 408 -12.82 -6.70 7.85
C ALA A 408 -14.00 -6.76 8.82
N THR A 409 -13.96 -5.93 9.86
CA THR A 409 -15.01 -5.80 10.87
C THR A 409 -16.33 -5.38 10.26
N PHE A 410 -16.34 -4.34 9.42
CA PHE A 410 -17.53 -3.94 8.65
C PHE A 410 -18.10 -5.11 7.85
N GLY A 411 -17.24 -5.80 7.08
CA GLY A 411 -17.70 -6.89 6.23
C GLY A 411 -18.31 -8.05 7.03
N LEU A 412 -17.73 -8.38 8.18
CA LEU A 412 -18.26 -9.42 9.07
C LEU A 412 -19.56 -8.98 9.74
N ASN A 413 -19.64 -7.74 10.23
CA ASN A 413 -20.86 -7.18 10.79
C ASN A 413 -22.02 -7.19 9.77
N MET A 414 -21.74 -6.87 8.50
CA MET A 414 -22.74 -6.92 7.44
C MET A 414 -23.20 -8.35 7.14
N VAL A 415 -22.28 -9.31 7.11
CA VAL A 415 -22.62 -10.74 6.96
C VAL A 415 -23.52 -11.19 8.11
N ASP A 416 -23.12 -10.90 9.35
CA ASP A 416 -23.90 -11.28 10.54
C ASP A 416 -25.31 -10.67 10.50
N ALA A 417 -25.43 -9.39 10.13
CA ALA A 417 -26.72 -8.73 9.98
C ALA A 417 -27.59 -9.32 8.86
N MET A 418 -27.00 -9.68 7.72
CA MET A 418 -27.74 -10.30 6.60
C MET A 418 -28.19 -11.72 6.94
N THR A 419 -27.33 -12.52 7.58
CA THR A 419 -27.65 -13.89 7.99
C THR A 419 -28.69 -13.94 9.10
N ALA A 420 -28.67 -12.98 10.04
CA ALA A 420 -29.71 -12.85 11.07
C ALA A 420 -31.10 -12.55 10.48
N ASN A 421 -31.15 -11.90 9.31
CA ASN A 421 -32.39 -11.61 8.57
C ASN A 421 -32.71 -12.68 7.50
N GLU A 422 -32.21 -13.91 7.67
CA GLU A 422 -32.47 -15.06 6.78
C GLU A 422 -32.13 -14.81 5.29
N THR A 423 -31.22 -13.89 5.01
CA THR A 423 -30.81 -13.63 3.62
C THR A 423 -30.05 -14.83 3.07
N ARG A 424 -30.50 -15.33 1.91
CA ARG A 424 -29.86 -16.47 1.23
C ARG A 424 -28.38 -16.19 0.97
N TYR A 425 -27.53 -17.17 1.26
CA TYR A 425 -26.06 -17.12 1.17
C TYR A 425 -25.52 -16.40 -0.06
N THR A 426 -25.99 -16.77 -1.25
CA THR A 426 -25.53 -16.20 -2.53
C THR A 426 -25.85 -14.71 -2.67
N ARG A 427 -26.98 -14.26 -2.09
CA ARG A 427 -27.40 -12.87 -2.11
C ARG A 427 -26.59 -12.02 -1.14
N ALA A 428 -26.32 -12.54 0.06
CA ALA A 428 -25.47 -11.86 1.04
C ALA A 428 -24.04 -11.67 0.51
N LEU A 429 -23.47 -12.69 -0.14
CA LEU A 429 -22.18 -12.61 -0.82
C LEU A 429 -22.13 -11.51 -1.87
N ASP A 430 -23.10 -11.48 -2.78
CA ASP A 430 -23.08 -10.50 -3.87
C ASP A 430 -23.32 -9.07 -3.34
N GLN A 431 -24.21 -8.90 -2.37
CA GLN A 431 -24.41 -7.60 -1.70
C GLN A 431 -23.13 -7.13 -1.00
N LEU A 432 -22.46 -7.99 -0.22
CA LEU A 432 -21.20 -7.64 0.42
C LEU A 432 -20.12 -7.30 -0.61
N ARG A 433 -20.01 -8.08 -1.69
CA ARG A 433 -19.08 -7.82 -2.80
C ARG A 433 -19.31 -6.43 -3.39
N GLN A 434 -20.56 -6.03 -3.59
CA GLN A 434 -20.93 -4.71 -4.10
C GLN A 434 -20.63 -3.61 -3.08
N LEU A 435 -20.96 -3.78 -1.80
CA LEU A 435 -20.67 -2.80 -0.74
C LEU A 435 -19.16 -2.57 -0.56
N MET A 436 -18.36 -3.63 -0.68
CA MET A 436 -16.92 -3.58 -0.49
C MET A 436 -16.12 -3.32 -1.77
N TRP A 437 -16.80 -3.23 -2.93
CA TRP A 437 -16.20 -3.06 -4.26
C TRP A 437 -15.15 -4.14 -4.59
N HIS A 438 -15.46 -5.40 -4.29
CA HIS A 438 -14.61 -6.53 -4.64
C HIS A 438 -14.79 -6.93 -6.10
N ALA A 439 -13.68 -6.94 -6.85
CA ALA A 439 -13.66 -7.36 -8.25
C ALA A 439 -13.82 -8.88 -8.40
N ARG A 440 -13.40 -9.68 -7.41
CA ARG A 440 -13.47 -11.14 -7.41
C ARG A 440 -14.33 -11.60 -6.25
N LEU A 441 -15.24 -12.53 -6.53
CA LEU A 441 -16.09 -13.14 -5.51
C LEU A 441 -15.27 -13.86 -4.44
N SER A 442 -14.17 -14.50 -4.82
CA SER A 442 -13.27 -15.21 -3.90
C SER A 442 -12.66 -14.34 -2.80
N THR A 443 -12.55 -13.03 -3.00
CA THR A 443 -12.16 -12.11 -1.92
C THR A 443 -13.25 -11.98 -0.87
N THR A 444 -14.52 -11.96 -1.30
CA THR A 444 -15.69 -11.85 -0.41
C THR A 444 -16.00 -13.17 0.28
N GLU A 445 -15.82 -14.31 -0.39
CA GLU A 445 -16.00 -15.66 0.19
C GLU A 445 -15.19 -15.85 1.48
N GLY A 446 -13.99 -15.26 1.54
CA GLY A 446 -13.16 -15.30 2.74
C GLY A 446 -13.81 -14.73 4.01
N TYR A 447 -14.79 -13.84 3.90
CA TYR A 447 -15.52 -13.30 5.06
C TYR A 447 -16.52 -14.30 5.65
N LEU A 448 -17.19 -15.07 4.79
CA LEU A 448 -18.14 -16.10 5.22
C LEU A 448 -17.41 -17.34 5.73
N SER A 449 -16.40 -17.82 4.99
CA SER A 449 -15.57 -18.93 5.44
C SER A 449 -14.93 -18.64 6.79
N TYR A 450 -14.49 -17.39 7.02
CA TYR A 450 -14.01 -16.97 8.33
C TYR A 450 -15.07 -17.14 9.43
N ARG A 451 -16.33 -16.73 9.18
CA ARG A 451 -17.40 -16.82 10.18
C ARG A 451 -17.79 -18.27 10.48
N GLU A 452 -17.88 -19.11 9.45
CA GLU A 452 -18.14 -20.54 9.59
C GLU A 452 -17.02 -21.25 10.34
N ASN A 453 -15.77 -21.01 9.95
CA ASN A 453 -14.60 -21.56 10.63
C ASN A 453 -14.52 -21.10 12.08
N ARG A 454 -14.88 -19.85 12.38
CA ARG A 454 -14.89 -19.34 13.75
C ARG A 454 -15.92 -20.03 14.63
N LYS A 455 -17.15 -20.23 14.12
CA LYS A 455 -18.19 -21.00 14.84
C LYS A 455 -17.75 -22.43 15.10
N LEU A 456 -17.14 -23.07 14.09
CA LEU A 456 -16.59 -24.41 14.23
C LEU A 456 -15.47 -24.45 15.28
N PHE A 457 -14.56 -23.47 15.25
CA PHE A 457 -13.49 -23.35 16.21
C PHE A 457 -14.00 -23.22 17.64
N ASP A 458 -14.91 -22.29 17.89
CA ASP A 458 -15.45 -22.05 19.23
C ASP A 458 -16.12 -23.35 19.75
N ALA A 459 -16.90 -24.06 18.91
CA ALA A 459 -17.52 -25.35 19.26
C ALA A 459 -16.50 -26.48 19.54
N VAL A 460 -15.42 -26.56 18.75
CA VAL A 460 -14.36 -27.56 18.94
C VAL A 460 -13.55 -27.24 20.20
N GLN A 461 -13.22 -25.97 20.44
CA GLN A 461 -12.49 -25.53 21.62
C GLN A 461 -13.28 -25.83 22.90
N ASP A 462 -14.57 -25.51 22.93
CA ASP A 462 -15.42 -25.74 24.10
C ASP A 462 -15.55 -27.23 24.43
N SER A 463 -15.73 -28.08 23.42
CA SER A 463 -15.91 -29.53 23.62
C SER A 463 -14.59 -30.27 23.89
N TRP A 464 -13.62 -30.17 22.96
CA TRP A 464 -12.37 -30.91 23.03
C TRP A 464 -11.39 -30.30 24.04
N GLY A 465 -11.37 -28.97 24.17
CA GLY A 465 -10.53 -28.28 25.15
C GLY A 465 -10.89 -28.65 26.59
N THR A 466 -12.19 -28.80 26.89
CA THR A 466 -12.66 -29.28 28.19
C THR A 466 -12.20 -30.72 28.47
N HIS A 467 -12.28 -31.60 27.46
CA HIS A 467 -11.80 -32.98 27.57
C HIS A 467 -10.28 -33.04 27.82
N LEU A 468 -9.48 -32.30 27.04
CA LEU A 468 -8.03 -32.22 27.23
C LEU A 468 -7.66 -31.65 28.60
N SER A 469 -8.35 -30.59 29.04
CA SER A 469 -8.12 -30.02 30.38
C SER A 469 -8.36 -31.08 31.46
N THR A 470 -9.44 -31.86 31.32
CA THR A 470 -9.74 -32.96 32.25
C THR A 470 -8.63 -34.03 32.26
N LEU A 471 -8.12 -34.42 31.09
CA LEU A 471 -7.02 -35.39 30.99
C LEU A 471 -5.73 -34.85 31.60
N VAL A 472 -5.39 -33.59 31.35
CA VAL A 472 -4.20 -32.93 31.91
C VAL A 472 -4.30 -32.83 33.43
N THR A 473 -5.42 -32.38 33.97
CA THR A 473 -5.66 -32.34 35.43
C THR A 473 -5.48 -33.73 36.04
N ARG A 474 -6.10 -34.76 35.46
CA ARG A 474 -5.93 -36.16 35.94
C ARG A 474 -4.48 -36.64 35.92
N ALA A 475 -3.72 -36.30 34.88
CA ALA A 475 -2.32 -36.71 34.74
C ALA A 475 -1.39 -35.96 35.72
N LEU A 476 -1.67 -34.69 36.01
CA LEU A 476 -0.89 -33.89 36.96
C LEU A 476 -1.24 -34.23 38.41
N ASP A 477 -2.50 -34.48 38.73
CA ASP A 477 -2.94 -34.83 40.09
C ASP A 477 -2.46 -36.23 40.51
N THR A 478 -2.25 -37.15 39.55
CA THR A 478 -1.64 -38.46 39.81
C THR A 478 -0.12 -38.39 40.02
N GLY A 479 0.53 -37.28 39.66
CA GLY A 479 1.98 -37.06 39.87
C GLY A 479 2.35 -36.37 41.19
N VAL A 480 1.38 -35.83 41.93
CA VAL A 480 1.61 -35.16 43.25
C VAL A 480 1.46 -36.13 44.42
N ALA A 481 1.06 -37.38 44.16
CA ALA A 481 0.96 -38.46 45.13
C ALA A 481 2.10 -39.48 44.96
N VAL A 482 3.35 -39.04 45.15
CA VAL A 482 4.50 -39.92 45.43
C VAL A 482 5.35 -39.30 46.52
#